data_AF-A0A6G3QU12-F1
#
_entry.id   AF-A0A6G3QU12-F1
#
_cell.length_a   1.000
_cell.length_b   1.000
_cell.length_c   1.000
_cell.angle_alpha   90.00
_cell.angle_beta   90.00
_cell.angle_gamma   90.00
#
_symmetry.space_group_name_H-M   'P 1'
#
loop_
_entity.id
_entity.type
_entity.pdbx_description
1 polymer ?
#
loop_
_entity_poly.entity_id
_entity_poly.type
_entity_poly.pdbx_seq_one_letter_code
_entity_poly.pdbx_strand_id
1 'polypeptide(L)'
;MLRATAALHGVPQLALAWQWDDVFRAGQLERLGAGIFLPPHGEGASADRVRDRLAQILAEPSFRQGAARIRAEMLRTPAPGAVVPTLEQLTARHRVSAGQRVRR
;
A
#
# COMPACT_ATOMS: atom_id res chain seq x y z
N MET A 1 -5.25 2.13 1.64
CA MET A 1 -4.86 1.65 0.29
C MET A 1 -3.36 1.41 0.27
N LEU A 2 -2.92 0.19 -0.02
CA LEU A 2 -1.51 -0.17 -0.06
C LEU A 2 -0.82 0.53 -1.24
N ARG A 3 0.12 1.46 -0.98
CA ARG A 3 0.96 2.06 -2.04
C ARG A 3 2.41 1.65 -1.84
N ALA A 4 2.96 0.90 -2.79
CA ALA A 4 4.37 0.51 -2.84
C ALA A 4 4.79 0.44 -4.31
N THR A 5 6.09 0.59 -4.60
CA THR A 5 6.62 0.50 -5.97
C THR A 5 6.23 -0.83 -6.62
N ALA A 6 6.43 -1.95 -5.92
CA ALA A 6 6.05 -3.27 -6.41
C ALA A 6 4.55 -3.39 -6.73
N ALA A 7 3.67 -2.79 -5.91
CA ALA A 7 2.23 -2.80 -6.14
C ALA A 7 1.82 -1.97 -7.37
N LEU A 8 2.48 -0.84 -7.64
CA LEU A 8 2.27 -0.06 -8.86
C LEU A 8 2.64 -0.85 -10.13
N HIS A 9 3.67 -1.69 -10.02
CA HIS A 9 4.12 -2.56 -11.11
C HIS A 9 3.37 -3.90 -11.17
N GLY A 10 2.40 -4.14 -10.28
CA GLY A 10 1.63 -5.39 -10.27
C GLY A 10 2.47 -6.63 -9.96
N VAL A 11 3.52 -6.47 -9.15
CA VAL A 11 4.43 -7.55 -8.75
C VAL A 11 3.90 -8.22 -7.47
N PRO A 12 3.69 -9.55 -7.45
CA PRO A 12 3.40 -10.30 -6.23
C PRO A 12 4.52 -10.16 -5.20
N GLN A 13 4.17 -10.04 -3.92
CA GLN A 13 5.15 -9.73 -2.86
C GLN A 13 5.17 -10.79 -1.75
N LEU A 14 6.37 -11.15 -1.28
CA LEU A 14 6.56 -11.80 0.02
C LEU A 14 6.92 -10.71 1.04
N ALA A 15 6.02 -10.42 1.97
CA ALA A 15 6.21 -9.34 2.93
C ALA A 15 6.75 -9.89 4.25
N LEU A 16 7.93 -9.41 4.65
CA LEU A 16 8.54 -9.62 5.96
C LEU A 16 8.34 -8.34 6.77
N ALA A 17 7.21 -8.24 7.47
CA ALA A 17 6.84 -7.04 8.21
C ALA A 17 6.94 -7.26 9.72
N TRP A 18 7.48 -6.28 10.44
CA TRP A 18 7.83 -6.43 11.85
C TRP A 18 7.00 -5.55 12.78
N GLN A 19 6.76 -4.29 12.42
CA GLN A 19 6.24 -3.31 13.35
C GLN A 19 5.45 -2.16 12.69
N TRP A 20 4.41 -1.73 13.39
CA TRP A 20 3.54 -0.61 13.02
C TRP A 20 2.71 -0.88 11.77
N ASP A 21 2.76 0.03 10.78
CA ASP A 21 1.90 -0.01 9.61
C ASP A 21 2.35 -1.07 8.60
N ASP A 22 3.60 -1.56 8.68
CA ASP A 22 4.09 -2.61 7.78
C ASP A 22 3.34 -3.93 7.99
N VAL A 23 3.01 -4.31 9.24
CA VAL A 23 2.26 -5.53 9.58
C VAL A 23 0.85 -5.43 9.03
N PHE A 24 0.21 -4.27 9.24
CA PHE A 24 -1.10 -4.01 8.65
C PHE A 24 -1.05 -4.13 7.14
N ARG A 25 -0.08 -3.48 6.49
CA ARG A 25 0.09 -3.49 5.03
C ARG A 25 0.37 -4.89 4.47
N ALA A 26 1.18 -5.69 5.16
CA ALA A 26 1.44 -7.07 4.79
C ALA A 26 0.17 -7.94 4.90
N GLY A 27 -0.62 -7.78 5.96
CA GLY A 27 -1.91 -8.44 6.09
C GLY A 27 -2.94 -8.00 5.04
N GLN A 28 -2.93 -6.72 4.63
CA GLN A 28 -3.76 -6.24 3.51
C GLN A 28 -3.34 -6.88 2.17
N LEU A 29 -2.04 -6.92 1.90
CA LEU A 29 -1.47 -7.54 0.71
C LEU A 29 -1.91 -9.01 0.57
N GLU A 30 -1.77 -9.76 1.67
CA GLU A 30 -2.17 -11.17 1.73
C GLU A 30 -3.67 -11.35 1.55
N ARG A 31 -4.50 -10.58 2.26
CA ARG A 31 -5.97 -10.66 2.13
C ARG A 31 -6.47 -10.32 0.72
N LEU A 32 -5.78 -9.42 0.01
CA LEU A 32 -6.11 -9.07 -1.38
C LEU A 32 -5.59 -10.11 -2.40
N GLY A 33 -4.88 -11.13 -1.92
CA GLY A 33 -4.31 -12.21 -2.72
C GLY A 33 -3.17 -11.72 -3.61
N ALA A 34 -2.45 -10.69 -3.22
CA ALA A 34 -1.33 -10.13 -4.00
C ALA A 34 0.04 -10.52 -3.43
N GLY A 35 0.07 -11.40 -2.44
CA GLY A 35 1.28 -11.84 -1.78
C GLY A 35 1.01 -12.68 -0.55
N ILE A 36 2.09 -12.99 0.18
CA ILE A 36 2.05 -13.71 1.45
C ILE A 36 2.70 -12.83 2.52
N PHE A 37 2.10 -12.77 3.70
CA PHE A 37 2.72 -12.16 4.86
C PHE A 37 3.44 -13.25 5.68
N LEU A 38 4.75 -13.09 5.86
CA LEU A 38 5.54 -13.98 6.71
C LEU A 38 6.02 -13.20 7.95
N PRO A 39 5.45 -13.47 9.15
CA PRO A 39 5.87 -12.82 10.38
C PRO A 39 7.32 -13.18 10.74
N PRO A 40 8.14 -12.23 11.24
CA PRO A 40 9.55 -12.45 11.56
C PRO A 40 9.80 -13.03 12.97
N HIS A 41 8.77 -13.48 13.70
CA HIS A 41 8.87 -13.91 15.11
C HIS A 41 8.34 -15.31 15.38
N GLY A 42 8.75 -15.88 16.51
CA GLY A 42 8.36 -17.23 16.91
C GLY A 42 9.00 -18.26 15.98
N GLU A 43 8.19 -19.15 15.40
CA GLU A 43 8.64 -20.01 14.30
C GLU A 43 8.85 -19.24 12.95
N GLY A 44 8.71 -17.92 12.96
CA GLY A 44 8.68 -17.05 11.78
C GLY A 44 10.02 -16.85 11.06
N ALA A 45 9.94 -16.76 9.72
CA ALA A 45 10.99 -16.41 8.76
C ALA A 45 12.33 -17.18 8.84
N SER A 46 12.30 -18.52 8.77
CA SER A 46 13.50 -19.29 8.39
C SER A 46 13.78 -19.20 6.88
N ALA A 47 15.02 -19.48 6.47
CA ALA A 47 15.39 -19.52 5.05
C ALA A 47 14.52 -20.51 4.24
N ASP A 48 14.21 -21.67 4.82
CA ASP A 48 13.35 -22.66 4.20
C ASP A 48 11.92 -22.15 4.05
N ARG A 49 11.35 -21.51 5.08
CA ARG A 49 10.01 -20.91 4.99
C ARG A 49 9.95 -19.80 3.94
N VAL A 50 10.99 -18.98 3.83
CA VAL A 50 11.08 -17.95 2.79
C VAL A 50 11.08 -18.60 1.40
N ARG A 51 11.88 -19.65 1.20
CA ARG A 51 11.94 -20.41 -0.05
C ARG A 51 10.58 -21.00 -0.41
N ASP A 52 9.93 -21.66 0.53
CA ASP A 52 8.65 -22.34 0.31
C ASP A 52 7.55 -21.35 -0.07
N ARG A 53 7.46 -20.22 0.66
CA ARG A 53 6.47 -19.18 0.36
C ARG A 53 6.74 -18.46 -0.96
N LEU A 54 8.01 -18.24 -1.29
CA LEU A 54 8.36 -17.68 -2.59
C LEU A 54 8.00 -18.64 -3.73
N ALA A 55 8.30 -19.94 -3.58
CA ALA A 55 7.93 -20.96 -4.56
C ALA A 55 6.41 -21.01 -4.77
N GLN A 56 5.64 -20.91 -3.68
CA GLN A 56 4.19 -20.82 -3.73
C GLN A 56 3.71 -19.60 -4.57
N ILE A 57 4.25 -18.40 -4.29
CA ILE A 57 3.91 -17.17 -5.01
C ILE A 57 4.21 -17.27 -6.51
N LEU A 58 5.31 -17.94 -6.87
CA LEU A 58 5.71 -18.10 -8.27
C LEU A 58 4.82 -19.12 -9.01
N ALA A 59 4.44 -20.21 -8.34
CA ALA A 59 3.67 -21.31 -8.90
C ALA A 59 2.18 -20.96 -9.08
N GLU A 60 1.56 -20.31 -8.10
CA GLU A 60 0.13 -20.02 -8.11
C GLU A 60 -0.21 -18.74 -8.91
N PRO A 61 -0.98 -18.82 -10.02
CA PRO A 61 -1.30 -17.64 -10.84
C PRO A 61 -2.20 -16.62 -10.13
N SER A 62 -2.90 -17.02 -9.07
CA SER A 62 -3.80 -16.19 -8.26
C SER A 62 -3.09 -14.95 -7.71
N PHE A 63 -1.82 -15.07 -7.32
CA PHE A 63 -1.04 -13.94 -6.81
C PHE A 63 -0.79 -12.85 -7.86
N ARG A 64 -0.54 -13.25 -9.11
CA ARG A 64 -0.42 -12.31 -10.24
C ARG A 64 -1.75 -11.59 -10.49
N GLN A 65 -2.87 -12.29 -10.38
CA GLN A 65 -4.20 -11.68 -10.52
C GLN A 65 -4.48 -10.68 -9.39
N GLY A 66 -4.15 -11.02 -8.14
CA GLY A 66 -4.28 -10.10 -7.01
C GLY A 66 -3.41 -8.86 -7.16
N ALA A 67 -2.14 -9.02 -7.55
CA ALA A 67 -1.24 -7.89 -7.79
C ALA A 67 -1.74 -6.99 -8.94
N ALA A 68 -2.30 -7.57 -10.02
CA ALA A 68 -2.91 -6.82 -11.11
C ALA A 68 -4.14 -6.00 -10.64
N ARG A 69 -4.97 -6.55 -9.75
CA ARG A 69 -6.11 -5.82 -9.17
C ARG A 69 -5.65 -4.61 -8.35
N ILE A 70 -4.66 -4.78 -7.48
CA ILE A 70 -4.09 -3.68 -6.68
C ILE A 70 -3.50 -2.61 -7.61
N ARG A 71 -2.77 -3.00 -8.66
CA ARG A 71 -2.24 -2.07 -9.66
C ARG A 71 -3.36 -1.26 -10.32
N ALA A 72 -4.44 -1.91 -10.74
CA ALA A 72 -5.58 -1.23 -11.35
C ALA A 72 -6.23 -0.22 -10.37
N GLU A 73 -6.33 -0.56 -9.09
CA GLU A 73 -6.77 0.38 -8.05
C GLU A 73 -5.83 1.57 -7.89
N MET A 74 -4.52 1.33 -7.86
CA MET A 74 -3.52 2.39 -7.76
C MET A 74 -3.59 3.37 -8.92
N LEU A 75 -3.72 2.87 -10.16
CA LEU A 75 -3.80 3.71 -11.34
C LEU A 75 -5.10 4.54 -11.43
N ARG A 76 -6.15 4.16 -10.71
CA ARG A 76 -7.40 4.94 -10.62
C ARG A 76 -7.30 6.12 -9.67
N THR A 77 -6.26 6.20 -8.84
CA THR A 77 -6.12 7.32 -7.91
C THR A 77 -5.54 8.57 -8.58
N PRO A 78 -5.92 9.78 -8.14
CA PRO A 78 -5.41 11.01 -8.74
C PRO A 78 -3.88 11.06 -8.71
N ALA A 79 -3.30 11.49 -9.84
CA ALA A 79 -1.90 11.85 -9.89
C ALA A 79 -1.61 12.99 -8.88
N PRO A 80 -0.38 13.14 -8.38
CA PRO A 80 -0.05 14.21 -7.44
C PRO A 80 -0.41 15.62 -7.96
N GLY A 81 -0.24 15.90 -9.25
CA GLY A 81 -0.64 17.20 -9.81
C GLY A 81 -2.16 17.44 -9.78
N ALA A 82 -2.96 16.37 -9.84
CA ALA A 82 -4.42 16.48 -9.86
C ALA A 82 -5.01 16.89 -8.51
N VAL A 83 -4.26 16.80 -7.41
CA VAL A 83 -4.72 17.28 -6.09
C VAL A 83 -4.48 18.78 -5.86
N VAL A 84 -3.67 19.44 -6.69
CA VAL A 84 -3.29 20.85 -6.52
C VAL A 84 -4.50 21.80 -6.46
N PRO A 85 -5.48 21.73 -7.39
CA PRO A 85 -6.62 22.64 -7.35
C PRO A 85 -7.44 22.53 -6.05
N THR A 86 -7.55 21.32 -5.50
CA THR A 86 -8.23 21.09 -4.22
C THR A 86 -7.48 21.75 -3.06
N LEU A 87 -6.15 21.66 -3.04
CA LEU A 87 -5.30 22.28 -2.02
C LEU A 87 -5.36 23.80 -2.08
N GLU A 88 -5.36 24.38 -3.28
CA GLU A 88 -5.51 25.82 -3.51
C GLU A 88 -6.86 26.31 -3.00
N GLN A 89 -7.95 25.61 -3.34
CA GLN A 89 -9.30 25.95 -2.91
C GLN A 89 -9.45 25.87 -1.37
N LEU A 90 -8.88 24.85 -0.72
CA LEU A 90 -8.90 24.73 0.73
C LEU A 90 -8.11 25.86 1.40
N THR A 91 -6.94 26.19 0.85
CA THR A 91 -6.09 27.27 1.36
C THR A 91 -6.79 28.63 1.25
N ALA A 92 -7.40 28.92 0.10
CA ALA A 92 -8.15 30.15 -0.11
C ALA A 92 -9.30 30.30 0.90
N ARG A 93 -10.07 29.22 1.13
CA ARG A 93 -11.16 29.20 2.12
C ARG A 93 -10.69 29.54 3.53
N HIS A 94 -9.60 28.93 4.00
CA HIS A 94 -9.14 29.12 5.39
C HIS A 94 -8.32 30.39 5.61
N ARG A 95 -7.69 30.96 4.56
CA ARG A 95 -6.99 32.25 4.66
C ARG A 95 -7.94 33.42 4.94
N VAL A 96 -9.14 33.40 4.37
CA VAL A 96 -10.17 34.43 4.60
C VAL A 96 -10.70 34.40 6.04
N SER A 97 -10.87 33.21 6.63
CA SER A 97 -11.32 33.05 8.02
C SER A 97 -10.27 33.47 9.06
N ALA A 98 -8.98 33.32 8.75
CA ALA A 98 -7.90 33.81 9.63
C ALA A 98 -7.87 35.35 9.69
N GLY A 99 -8.13 36.03 8.58
CA GLY A 99 -8.25 37.50 8.54
C GLY A 99 -9.46 38.05 9.31
N GLN A 100 -10.51 37.25 9.51
CA GLN A 100 -11.67 37.64 10.33
C GLN A 100 -11.45 37.44 11.84
N ARG A 101 -10.58 36.53 12.27
CA ARG A 101 -10.24 36.34 13.70
C ARG A 101 -9.25 37.35 14.24
N VAL A 102 -8.34 37.86 13.40
CA VAL A 102 -7.32 38.86 13.81
C VAL A 102 -7.92 40.27 13.94
N ARG A 103 -9.15 40.48 13.44
CA ARG A 103 -9.85 41.78 13.44
C ARG A 103 -10.90 41.93 14.55
N ARG A 104 -10.95 41.01 15.52
CA ARG A 104 -11.74 41.13 16.76
C ARG A 104 -10.78 41.20 17.94
#